data_AF-A0A1S3XJP7-F1
#
_entry.id   AF-A0A1S3XJP7-F1
#
_cell.length_a   1.000
_cell.length_b   1.000
_cell.length_c   1.000
_cell.angle_alpha   90.00
_cell.angle_beta   90.00
_cell.angle_gamma   90.00
#
_symmetry.space_group_name_H-M   'P 1'
#
loop_
_entity.id
_entity.type
_entity.pdbx_description
1 polymer ?
#
loop_
_entity_poly.entity_id
_entity_poly.type
_entity_poly.pdbx_seq_one_letter_code
_entity_poly.pdbx_strand_id
1 'polypeptide(L)'
;MAPKAPKDPNAAKARKAANASKALKQPIIPPSMKLVHCLCLSRIFTNDQDSISFKIFGHDVSFTLEDFQIMCGLRITTHNIEKPINRESNILKRYFGKSKGVTLKDIQDFITRNEIPKNAVNHNHVCESDDDVVKLMEILVVESILFGKKTESSVMEQYIAIVEDDKVCAEYPWGNVCYEKLIYSLKHALDKQNKIHSTEYKVGGFPYPLCAWFYERFPDIREKYIREDEYLDTLSGS
;
A
#
# COMPACT_ATOMS: atom_id res chain seq x y z
N MET A 1 -41.33 -18.59 -32.46
CA MET A 1 -40.16 -17.98 -31.77
C MET A 1 -40.66 -17.25 -30.55
N ALA A 2 -40.41 -17.76 -29.34
CA ALA A 2 -40.76 -17.04 -28.12
C ALA A 2 -39.71 -15.94 -27.84
N PRO A 3 -40.10 -14.74 -27.36
CA PRO A 3 -39.16 -13.67 -27.05
C PRO A 3 -38.34 -14.03 -25.81
N LYS A 4 -37.02 -13.85 -25.91
CA LYS A 4 -36.08 -14.03 -24.80
C LYS A 4 -36.36 -12.94 -23.76
N ALA A 5 -36.64 -13.34 -22.53
CA ALA A 5 -36.90 -12.41 -21.43
C ALA A 5 -35.71 -11.44 -21.22
N PRO A 6 -35.94 -10.19 -20.80
CA PRO A 6 -34.87 -9.23 -20.54
C PRO A 6 -33.96 -9.77 -19.43
N LYS A 7 -32.64 -9.73 -19.65
CA LYS A 7 -31.67 -10.03 -18.59
C LYS A 7 -31.80 -8.95 -17.51
N ASP A 8 -32.22 -9.35 -16.32
CA ASP A 8 -32.32 -8.49 -15.15
C ASP A 8 -30.94 -7.86 -14.82
N PRO A 9 -30.77 -6.53 -14.94
CA PRO A 9 -29.53 -5.84 -14.61
C PRO A 9 -29.14 -6.00 -13.14
N ASN A 10 -30.12 -6.20 -12.24
CA ASN A 10 -29.86 -6.39 -10.82
C ASN A 10 -29.25 -7.77 -10.53
N ALA A 11 -29.57 -8.80 -11.31
CA ALA A 11 -28.97 -10.12 -11.18
C ALA A 11 -27.48 -10.11 -11.57
N ALA A 12 -27.09 -9.30 -12.55
CA ALA A 12 -25.69 -9.10 -12.93
C ALA A 12 -24.91 -8.32 -11.86
N LYS A 13 -25.52 -7.28 -11.27
CA LYS A 13 -24.95 -6.49 -10.17
C LYS A 13 -24.79 -7.34 -8.89
N ALA A 14 -25.79 -8.17 -8.57
CA ALA A 14 -25.73 -9.10 -7.45
C ALA A 14 -24.66 -10.19 -7.64
N ARG A 15 -24.47 -10.72 -8.85
CA ARG A 15 -23.36 -11.64 -9.15
C ARG A 15 -21.99 -10.97 -9.03
N LYS A 16 -21.86 -9.71 -9.46
CA LYS A 16 -20.60 -8.95 -9.31
C LYS A 16 -20.29 -8.68 -7.83
N ALA A 17 -21.29 -8.31 -7.04
CA ALA A 17 -21.17 -8.13 -5.59
C ALA A 17 -20.88 -9.45 -4.85
N ALA A 18 -21.51 -10.56 -5.24
CA ALA A 18 -21.25 -11.88 -4.68
C ALA A 18 -19.82 -12.38 -5.02
N ASN A 19 -19.33 -12.11 -6.24
CA ASN A 19 -17.96 -12.44 -6.62
C ASN A 19 -16.93 -11.54 -5.91
N ALA A 20 -17.22 -10.25 -5.70
CA ALA A 20 -16.39 -9.37 -4.88
C ALA A 20 -16.36 -9.83 -3.41
N SER A 21 -17.51 -10.19 -2.86
CA SER A 21 -17.61 -10.77 -1.51
C SER A 21 -16.88 -12.12 -1.40
N LYS A 22 -16.84 -12.92 -2.45
CA LYS A 22 -16.08 -14.18 -2.51
C LYS A 22 -14.56 -13.96 -2.67
N ALA A 23 -14.15 -12.89 -3.36
CA ALA A 23 -12.75 -12.46 -3.41
C ALA A 23 -12.28 -11.93 -2.03
N LEU A 24 -13.18 -11.33 -1.26
CA LEU A 24 -12.98 -10.92 0.15
C LEU A 24 -12.99 -12.09 1.16
N LYS A 25 -13.27 -13.33 0.72
CA LYS A 25 -13.27 -14.53 1.60
C LYS A 25 -11.94 -15.29 1.61
N GLN A 26 -10.94 -14.88 0.82
CA GLN A 26 -9.59 -15.35 1.08
C GLN A 26 -9.11 -14.65 2.36
N PRO A 27 -8.53 -15.35 3.35
CA PRO A 27 -7.97 -14.70 4.50
C PRO A 27 -6.95 -13.68 3.98
N ILE A 28 -7.25 -12.40 4.18
CA ILE A 28 -6.30 -11.32 3.92
C ILE A 28 -5.24 -11.52 4.99
N ILE A 29 -4.17 -12.26 4.67
CA ILE A 29 -3.08 -12.48 5.61
C ILE A 29 -2.44 -11.11 5.85
N PRO A 30 -2.53 -10.56 7.08
CA PRO A 30 -1.94 -9.26 7.36
C PRO A 30 -0.43 -9.35 7.18
N PRO A 31 0.23 -8.25 6.78
CA PRO A 31 1.68 -8.23 6.61
C PRO A 31 2.35 -8.55 7.95
N SER A 32 3.08 -9.65 8.00
CA SER A 32 3.83 -9.99 9.19
C SER A 32 5.17 -9.24 9.18
N MET A 33 5.28 -8.17 9.96
CA MET A 33 6.57 -7.48 10.11
C MET A 33 7.64 -8.38 10.73
N LYS A 34 7.24 -9.42 11.47
CA LYS A 34 8.15 -10.50 11.92
C LYS A 34 8.67 -11.31 10.74
N LEU A 35 7.82 -11.65 9.77
CA LEU A 35 8.24 -12.32 8.54
C LEU A 35 9.20 -11.43 7.74
N VAL A 36 8.86 -10.15 7.54
CA VAL A 36 9.77 -9.19 6.89
C VAL A 36 11.12 -9.15 7.60
N HIS A 37 11.13 -9.23 8.94
CA HIS A 37 12.36 -9.31 9.71
C HIS A 37 13.18 -10.58 9.48
N CYS A 38 12.54 -11.74 9.53
CA CYS A 38 13.19 -13.00 9.19
C CYS A 38 13.76 -12.95 7.75
N LEU A 39 13.03 -12.38 6.79
CA LEU A 39 13.49 -12.20 5.42
C LEU A 39 14.73 -11.29 5.36
N CYS A 40 14.73 -10.14 6.03
CA CYS A 40 15.92 -9.29 6.14
C CYS A 40 17.15 -10.03 6.68
N LEU A 41 16.99 -10.86 7.71
CA LEU A 41 18.09 -11.65 8.31
C LEU A 41 18.56 -12.77 7.38
N SER A 42 17.66 -13.35 6.60
CA SER A 42 17.95 -14.45 5.66
C SER A 42 18.51 -13.98 4.31
N ARG A 43 18.66 -12.66 4.11
CA ARG A 43 19.05 -12.06 2.85
C ARG A 43 20.44 -12.53 2.38
N ILE A 44 20.52 -12.85 1.09
CA ILE A 44 21.77 -13.11 0.37
C ILE A 44 22.22 -11.80 -0.28
N PHE A 45 23.44 -11.39 0.02
CA PHE A 45 24.01 -10.16 -0.53
C PHE A 45 24.49 -10.41 -1.96
N THR A 46 23.73 -9.91 -2.93
CA THR A 46 24.06 -9.94 -4.35
C THR A 46 24.20 -8.52 -4.90
N ASN A 47 24.94 -8.37 -6.01
CA ASN A 47 25.02 -7.11 -6.76
C ASN A 47 23.87 -6.91 -7.75
N ASP A 48 22.86 -7.80 -7.74
CA ASP A 48 21.69 -7.66 -8.60
C ASP A 48 20.86 -6.45 -8.14
N GLN A 49 20.64 -5.49 -9.03
CA GLN A 49 19.89 -4.28 -8.74
C GLN A 49 18.38 -4.54 -8.74
N ASP A 50 17.91 -5.51 -9.52
CA ASP A 50 16.50 -5.72 -9.86
C ASP A 50 15.85 -6.89 -9.10
N SER A 51 16.62 -7.59 -8.25
CA SER A 51 16.10 -8.61 -7.34
C SER A 51 16.66 -8.50 -5.93
N ILE A 52 16.01 -9.22 -5.02
CA ILE A 52 16.55 -9.54 -3.70
C ILE A 52 16.44 -11.05 -3.46
N SER A 53 17.50 -11.64 -2.94
CA SER A 53 17.56 -13.09 -2.70
C SER A 53 17.63 -13.40 -1.21
N PHE A 54 17.08 -14.54 -0.83
CA PHE A 54 16.94 -15.02 0.55
C PHE A 54 17.32 -16.49 0.64
N LYS A 55 17.91 -16.89 1.77
CA LYS A 55 18.16 -18.29 2.11
C LYS A 55 17.03 -18.82 3.00
N ILE A 56 16.10 -19.54 2.41
CA ILE A 56 14.88 -20.03 3.06
C ILE A 56 14.85 -21.57 2.98
N PHE A 57 14.78 -22.24 4.14
CA PHE A 57 14.88 -23.71 4.27
C PHE A 57 16.07 -24.35 3.52
N GLY A 58 17.20 -23.65 3.48
CA GLY A 58 18.41 -24.13 2.80
C GLY A 58 18.42 -23.89 1.28
N HIS A 59 17.37 -23.30 0.72
CA HIS A 59 17.28 -22.94 -0.68
C HIS A 59 17.45 -21.44 -0.89
N ASP A 60 18.12 -21.08 -1.98
CA ASP A 60 18.26 -19.69 -2.41
C ASP A 60 17.06 -19.33 -3.28
N VAL A 61 16.28 -18.34 -2.85
CA VAL A 61 15.04 -17.93 -3.50
C VAL A 61 15.07 -16.42 -3.71
N SER A 62 14.72 -15.97 -4.90
CA SER A 62 14.75 -14.56 -5.29
C SER A 62 13.34 -14.02 -5.45
N PHE A 63 13.12 -12.81 -4.94
CA PHE A 63 11.94 -11.99 -5.19
C PHE A 63 12.29 -10.93 -6.23
N THR A 64 11.53 -10.93 -7.32
CA THR A 64 11.77 -10.10 -8.51
C THR A 64 10.70 -9.01 -8.68
N LEU A 65 10.94 -8.08 -9.62
CA LEU A 65 9.96 -7.07 -10.01
C LEU A 65 8.67 -7.72 -10.56
N GLU A 66 8.80 -8.83 -11.28
CA GLU A 66 7.66 -9.59 -11.82
C GLU A 66 6.86 -10.23 -10.69
N ASP A 67 7.51 -10.87 -9.71
CA ASP A 67 6.83 -11.40 -8.52
C ASP A 67 6.05 -10.29 -7.80
N PHE A 68 6.69 -9.13 -7.61
CA PHE A 68 6.04 -7.97 -7.01
C PHE A 68 4.80 -7.54 -7.80
N GLN A 69 4.91 -7.47 -9.14
CA GLN A 69 3.79 -7.13 -10.02
C GLN A 69 2.61 -8.09 -9.85
N ILE A 70 2.89 -9.40 -9.87
CA ILE A 70 1.87 -10.44 -9.78
C ILE A 70 1.13 -10.33 -8.45
N MET A 71 1.85 -10.03 -7.36
CA MET A 71 1.29 -9.96 -6.02
C MET A 71 0.45 -8.70 -5.75
N CYS A 72 0.76 -7.54 -6.35
CA CYS A 72 0.03 -6.30 -6.08
C CYS A 72 -0.83 -5.75 -7.22
N GLY A 73 -0.61 -6.23 -8.45
CA GLY A 73 -1.30 -5.73 -9.64
C GLY A 73 -0.99 -4.28 -10.00
N LEU A 74 0.02 -3.66 -9.36
CA LEU A 74 0.40 -2.29 -9.67
C LEU A 74 1.07 -2.20 -11.03
N ARG A 75 0.85 -1.08 -11.72
CA ARG A 75 1.40 -0.84 -13.05
C ARG A 75 2.92 -0.77 -13.00
N ILE A 76 3.55 -1.45 -13.97
CA ILE A 76 5.00 -1.44 -14.18
C ILE A 76 5.29 -1.01 -15.62
N THR A 77 6.43 -0.33 -15.81
CA THR A 77 6.96 0.10 -17.11
C THR A 77 8.43 -0.32 -17.25
N THR A 78 8.87 -0.51 -18.48
CA THR A 78 10.26 -0.82 -18.84
C THR A 78 11.11 0.44 -19.07
N HIS A 79 10.48 1.62 -19.13
CA HIS A 79 11.17 2.90 -19.28
C HIS A 79 11.54 3.50 -17.93
N ASN A 80 12.55 4.38 -17.92
CA ASN A 80 12.89 5.13 -16.72
C ASN A 80 11.67 5.91 -16.23
N ILE A 81 11.39 5.80 -14.93
CA ILE A 81 10.32 6.55 -14.30
C ILE A 81 10.72 8.03 -14.32
N GLU A 82 10.01 8.83 -15.11
CA GLU A 82 10.18 10.27 -15.03
C GLU A 82 9.77 10.74 -13.64
N LYS A 83 10.63 11.57 -13.03
CA LYS A 83 10.29 12.19 -11.76
C LYS A 83 9.09 13.11 -11.99
N PRO A 84 8.05 13.04 -11.14
CA PRO A 84 6.91 13.92 -11.27
C PRO A 84 7.34 15.38 -11.23
N ILE A 85 6.70 16.20 -12.06
CA ILE A 85 6.91 17.65 -12.08
C ILE A 85 6.47 18.20 -10.72
N ASN A 86 7.32 19.02 -10.11
CA ASN A 86 7.02 19.67 -8.85
C ASN A 86 5.92 20.74 -9.08
N ARG A 87 4.67 20.34 -8.86
CA ARG A 87 3.49 21.21 -8.91
C ARG A 87 2.89 21.30 -7.51
N GLU A 88 2.47 22.50 -7.13
CA GLU A 88 1.74 22.69 -5.89
C GLU A 88 0.39 21.99 -5.94
N SER A 89 0.03 21.31 -4.86
CA SER A 89 -1.27 20.63 -4.73
C SER A 89 -2.41 21.62 -4.52
N ASN A 90 -3.44 21.51 -5.36
CA ASN A 90 -4.64 22.32 -5.26
C ASN A 90 -5.53 21.83 -4.11
N ILE A 91 -5.65 20.52 -3.93
CA ILE A 91 -6.49 19.91 -2.88
C ILE A 91 -5.94 20.26 -1.50
N LEU A 92 -4.61 20.20 -1.32
CA LEU A 92 -4.00 20.56 -0.05
C LEU A 92 -4.16 22.04 0.27
N LYS A 93 -3.95 22.93 -0.72
CA LYS A 93 -4.17 24.36 -0.52
C LYS A 93 -5.61 24.68 -0.14
N ARG A 94 -6.57 24.01 -0.77
CA ARG A 94 -8.00 24.23 -0.52
C ARG A 94 -8.38 23.88 0.92
N TYR A 95 -7.96 22.72 1.41
CA TYR A 95 -8.42 22.20 2.70
C TYR A 95 -7.50 22.53 3.89
N PHE A 96 -6.22 22.82 3.63
CA PHE A 96 -5.21 23.07 4.68
C PHE A 96 -4.54 24.44 4.58
N GLY A 97 -4.88 25.26 3.57
CA GLY A 97 -4.30 26.59 3.36
C GLY A 97 -2.85 26.59 2.86
N LYS A 98 -2.24 25.42 2.71
CA LYS A 98 -0.84 25.22 2.32
C LYS A 98 -0.71 23.91 1.55
N SER A 99 0.22 23.86 0.60
CA SER A 99 0.58 22.61 -0.09
C SER A 99 1.77 21.89 0.59
N LYS A 100 2.64 22.64 1.26
CA LYS A 100 3.84 22.10 1.95
C LYS A 100 3.61 21.88 3.43
N GLY A 101 4.21 20.81 3.96
CA GLY A 101 4.20 20.52 5.39
C GLY A 101 2.82 20.10 5.93
N VAL A 102 1.90 19.69 5.07
CA VAL A 102 0.72 18.91 5.47
C VAL A 102 1.20 17.50 5.77
N THR A 103 0.78 16.96 6.91
CA THR A 103 1.13 15.60 7.37
C THR A 103 0.03 14.61 7.02
N LEU A 104 0.37 13.32 7.03
CA LEU A 104 -0.64 12.25 6.89
C LEU A 104 -1.69 12.32 7.99
N LYS A 105 -1.29 12.66 9.21
CA LYS A 105 -2.18 12.87 10.34
C LYS A 105 -3.15 14.02 10.09
N ASP A 106 -2.69 15.15 9.55
CA ASP A 106 -3.58 16.27 9.21
C ASP A 106 -4.72 15.83 8.27
N ILE A 107 -4.39 15.00 7.27
CA ILE A 107 -5.36 14.45 6.32
C ILE A 107 -6.29 13.44 6.99
N GLN A 108 -5.77 12.51 7.80
CA GLN A 108 -6.57 11.55 8.54
C GLN A 108 -7.55 12.23 9.50
N ASP A 109 -7.06 13.20 10.28
CA ASP A 109 -7.86 13.99 11.22
C ASP A 109 -8.89 14.83 10.46
N PHE A 110 -8.61 15.26 9.23
CA PHE A 110 -9.58 15.95 8.38
C PHE A 110 -10.71 15.03 7.90
N ILE A 111 -10.39 13.84 7.38
CA ILE A 111 -11.38 12.90 6.84
C ILE A 111 -12.24 12.29 7.96
N THR A 112 -11.65 12.04 9.13
CA THR A 112 -12.33 11.39 10.27
C THR A 112 -13.05 12.38 11.19
N ARG A 113 -12.96 13.68 10.91
CA ARG A 113 -13.59 14.72 11.72
C ARG A 113 -15.11 14.63 11.61
N ASN A 114 -15.75 14.41 12.75
CA ASN A 114 -17.22 14.37 12.87
C ASN A 114 -17.83 15.73 13.27
N GLU A 115 -17.01 16.72 13.64
CA GLU A 115 -17.46 18.02 14.15
C GLU A 115 -16.71 19.18 13.49
N ILE A 116 -17.45 20.23 13.13
CA ILE A 116 -16.90 21.47 12.56
C ILE A 116 -16.40 22.37 13.71
N PRO A 117 -15.10 22.75 13.75
CA PRO A 117 -14.59 23.62 14.79
C PRO A 117 -15.26 25.01 14.70
N LYS A 118 -15.92 25.42 15.79
CA LYS A 118 -16.68 26.70 15.86
C LYS A 118 -15.83 27.97 15.65
N ASN A 119 -14.51 27.85 15.71
CA ASN A 119 -13.56 28.98 15.75
C ASN A 119 -12.56 28.99 14.58
N ALA A 120 -12.70 28.13 13.58
CA ALA A 120 -11.76 28.07 12.48
C ALA A 120 -12.20 29.02 11.36
N VAL A 121 -11.57 30.19 11.32
CA VAL A 121 -11.79 31.16 10.25
C VAL A 121 -10.73 30.87 9.18
N ASN A 122 -11.16 30.51 7.97
CA ASN A 122 -10.46 30.62 6.67
C ASN A 122 -10.31 29.34 5.80
N HIS A 123 -10.69 28.13 6.22
CA HIS A 123 -10.59 26.93 5.36
C HIS A 123 -11.82 26.01 5.47
N ASN A 124 -12.17 25.31 4.39
CA ASN A 124 -13.28 24.37 4.39
C ASN A 124 -13.05 23.24 5.41
N HIS A 125 -14.07 22.91 6.19
CA HIS A 125 -14.01 21.90 7.26
C HIS A 125 -14.55 20.54 6.86
N VAL A 126 -15.06 20.44 5.63
CA VAL A 126 -15.60 19.24 5.02
C VAL A 126 -15.23 19.29 3.54
N CYS A 127 -14.99 18.14 2.92
CA CYS A 127 -14.84 18.05 1.47
C CYS A 127 -16.07 18.61 0.75
N GLU A 128 -15.85 19.37 -0.31
CA GLU A 128 -16.93 19.94 -1.14
C GLU A 128 -17.58 18.87 -2.03
N SER A 129 -16.88 17.76 -2.27
CA SER A 129 -17.31 16.67 -3.14
C SER A 129 -16.83 15.31 -2.65
N ASP A 130 -17.54 14.25 -3.04
CA ASP A 130 -17.09 12.87 -2.83
C ASP A 130 -15.75 12.59 -3.54
N ASP A 131 -15.51 13.26 -4.68
CA ASP A 131 -14.25 13.17 -5.42
C ASP A 131 -13.07 13.65 -4.59
N ASP A 132 -13.19 14.78 -3.90
CA ASP A 132 -12.15 15.27 -3.00
C ASP A 132 -11.88 14.30 -1.83
N VAL A 133 -12.92 13.65 -1.30
CA VAL A 133 -12.75 12.62 -0.25
C VAL A 133 -11.94 11.45 -0.81
N VAL A 134 -12.27 10.98 -2.01
CA VAL A 134 -11.55 9.91 -2.70
C VAL A 134 -10.10 10.31 -2.93
N LYS A 135 -9.83 11.53 -3.40
CA LYS A 135 -8.47 12.04 -3.62
C LYS A 135 -7.64 12.09 -2.35
N LEU A 136 -8.21 12.58 -1.24
CA LEU A 136 -7.51 12.58 0.04
C LEU A 136 -7.24 11.15 0.54
N MET A 137 -8.17 10.20 0.31
CA MET A 137 -7.94 8.78 0.62
C MET A 137 -6.87 8.15 -0.28
N GLU A 138 -6.83 8.46 -1.58
CA GLU A 138 -5.79 8.00 -2.50
C GLU A 138 -4.40 8.49 -2.05
N ILE A 139 -4.29 9.74 -1.60
CA ILE A 139 -3.05 10.27 -1.00
C ILE A 139 -2.65 9.43 0.22
N LEU A 140 -3.59 9.12 1.12
CA LEU A 140 -3.31 8.28 2.29
C LEU A 140 -2.83 6.88 1.87
N VAL A 141 -3.44 6.26 0.87
CA VAL A 141 -3.04 4.94 0.34
C VAL A 141 -1.62 5.01 -0.22
N VAL A 142 -1.33 5.95 -1.11
CA VAL A 142 -0.01 6.09 -1.73
C VAL A 142 1.06 6.34 -0.67
N GLU A 143 0.85 7.31 0.22
CA GLU A 143 1.91 7.73 1.12
C GLU A 143 2.06 6.81 2.35
N SER A 144 0.95 6.35 2.92
CA SER A 144 0.97 5.48 4.11
C SER A 144 1.18 4.01 3.74
N ILE A 145 0.43 3.49 2.77
CA ILE A 145 0.46 2.05 2.44
C ILE A 145 1.60 1.76 1.47
N LEU A 146 1.66 2.45 0.33
CA LEU A 146 2.67 2.15 -0.68
C LEU A 146 4.06 2.59 -0.24
N PHE A 147 4.20 3.77 0.36
CA PHE A 147 5.50 4.27 0.80
C PHE A 147 5.82 4.02 2.27
N GLY A 148 4.87 3.51 3.06
CA GLY A 148 5.09 3.18 4.46
C GLY A 148 5.36 4.41 5.33
N LYS A 149 4.93 5.62 4.97
CA LYS A 149 5.20 6.82 5.78
C LYS A 149 4.49 6.75 7.14
N LYS A 150 5.12 7.34 8.17
CA LYS A 150 4.50 7.44 9.51
C LYS A 150 3.49 8.58 9.47
N THR A 151 2.46 8.55 10.33
CA THR A 151 1.37 9.55 10.31
C THR A 151 1.87 10.99 10.48
N GLU A 152 2.97 11.19 11.18
CA GLU A 152 3.60 12.48 11.44
C GLU A 152 4.43 12.99 10.25
N SER A 153 4.65 12.15 9.23
CA SER A 153 5.44 12.51 8.07
C SER A 153 4.65 13.41 7.12
N SER A 154 5.33 14.39 6.52
CA SER A 154 4.74 15.19 5.46
C SER A 154 4.50 14.39 4.18
N VAL A 155 3.37 14.67 3.54
CA VAL A 155 3.08 14.18 2.20
C VAL A 155 3.97 14.90 1.18
N MET A 156 4.40 14.19 0.14
CA MET A 156 5.24 14.72 -0.94
C MET A 156 4.34 15.28 -2.04
N GLU A 157 4.44 16.59 -2.27
CA GLU A 157 3.64 17.30 -3.26
C GLU A 157 3.68 16.66 -4.65
N GLN A 158 4.85 16.15 -5.05
CA GLN A 158 5.04 15.51 -6.35
C GLN A 158 4.10 14.29 -6.57
N TYR A 159 3.80 13.52 -5.52
CA TYR A 159 2.89 12.37 -5.62
C TYR A 159 1.44 12.80 -5.53
N ILE A 160 1.15 13.87 -4.80
CA ILE A 160 -0.19 14.44 -4.71
C ILE A 160 -0.61 15.03 -6.05
N ALA A 161 0.30 15.74 -6.73
CA ALA A 161 0.06 16.27 -8.06
C ALA A 161 -0.27 15.16 -9.09
N ILE A 162 0.30 13.95 -8.91
CA ILE A 162 -0.09 12.78 -9.71
C ILE A 162 -1.50 12.32 -9.32
N VAL A 163 -1.78 12.17 -8.02
CA VAL A 163 -3.08 11.71 -7.52
C VAL A 163 -4.22 12.65 -7.92
N GLU A 164 -3.98 13.96 -7.97
CA GLU A 164 -4.97 14.96 -8.40
C GLU A 164 -5.44 14.81 -9.86
N ASP A 165 -4.67 14.14 -10.72
CA ASP A 165 -5.04 13.87 -12.12
C ASP A 165 -5.30 12.37 -12.30
N ASP A 166 -6.56 11.98 -12.44
CA ASP A 166 -6.98 10.57 -12.58
C ASP A 166 -6.21 9.81 -13.66
N LYS A 167 -6.00 10.45 -14.81
CA LYS A 167 -5.37 9.82 -15.95
C LYS A 167 -3.88 9.60 -15.65
N VAL A 168 -3.21 10.63 -15.14
CA VAL A 168 -1.80 10.53 -14.77
C VAL A 168 -1.62 9.53 -13.63
N CYS A 169 -2.50 9.52 -12.62
CA CYS A 169 -2.48 8.57 -11.51
C CYS A 169 -2.61 7.11 -11.98
N ALA A 170 -3.55 6.83 -12.89
CA ALA A 170 -3.76 5.50 -13.45
C ALA A 170 -2.62 5.04 -14.39
N GLU A 171 -1.95 5.99 -15.05
CA GLU A 171 -0.83 5.71 -15.95
C GLU A 171 0.53 5.66 -15.24
N TYR A 172 0.62 6.22 -14.03
CA TYR A 172 1.87 6.28 -13.27
C TYR A 172 2.34 4.86 -12.87
N PRO A 173 3.65 4.56 -13.04
CA PRO A 173 4.19 3.24 -12.74
C PRO A 173 4.44 3.05 -11.23
N TRP A 174 3.36 3.06 -10.44
CA TRP A 174 3.41 2.86 -8.99
C TRP A 174 4.18 1.60 -8.60
N GLY A 175 4.07 0.53 -9.39
CA GLY A 175 4.76 -0.74 -9.15
C GLY A 175 6.28 -0.58 -9.14
N ASN A 176 6.86 0.09 -10.14
CA ASN A 176 8.31 0.33 -10.18
C ASN A 176 8.78 1.16 -8.98
N VAL A 177 8.10 2.27 -8.67
CA VAL A 177 8.51 3.17 -7.57
C VAL A 177 8.44 2.46 -6.22
N CYS A 178 7.40 1.64 -6.00
CA CYS A 178 7.26 0.88 -4.77
C CYS A 178 8.35 -0.19 -4.67
N TYR A 179 8.55 -0.96 -5.73
CA TYR A 179 9.54 -2.03 -5.76
C TYR A 179 10.97 -1.52 -5.55
N GLU A 180 11.38 -0.45 -6.25
CA GLU A 180 12.69 0.16 -6.08
C GLU A 180 12.92 0.55 -4.61
N LYS A 181 11.92 1.20 -4.01
CA LYS A 181 11.95 1.60 -2.60
C LYS A 181 11.98 0.39 -1.65
N LEU A 182 11.26 -0.67 -1.98
CA LEU A 182 11.24 -1.91 -1.20
C LEU A 182 12.60 -2.56 -1.17
N ILE A 183 13.16 -2.85 -2.34
CA ILE A 183 14.47 -3.49 -2.48
C ILE A 183 15.56 -2.65 -1.83
N TYR A 184 15.56 -1.34 -2.07
CA TYR A 184 16.48 -0.42 -1.39
C TYR A 184 16.34 -0.50 0.14
N SER A 185 15.12 -0.41 0.65
CA SER A 185 14.89 -0.44 2.11
C SER A 185 15.26 -1.78 2.73
N LEU A 186 14.99 -2.90 2.05
CA LEU A 186 15.37 -4.22 2.48
C LEU A 186 16.88 -4.37 2.48
N LYS A 187 17.58 -3.98 1.40
CA LYS A 187 19.06 -4.01 1.28
C LYS A 187 19.76 -3.19 2.36
N HIS A 188 19.16 -2.10 2.82
CA HIS A 188 19.75 -1.22 3.84
C HIS A 188 19.12 -1.33 5.24
N ALA A 189 18.15 -2.22 5.45
CA ALA A 189 17.41 -2.36 6.70
C ALA A 189 18.33 -2.55 7.92
N LEU A 190 19.32 -3.43 7.78
CA LEU A 190 20.23 -3.81 8.87
C LEU A 190 21.52 -2.98 8.92
N ASP A 191 21.83 -2.22 7.85
CA ASP A 191 23.03 -1.37 7.81
C ASP A 191 22.96 -0.25 8.86
N LYS A 192 21.75 0.24 9.15
CA LYS A 192 21.51 1.30 10.14
C LYS A 192 21.50 0.79 11.59
N GLN A 193 21.12 -0.47 11.81
CA GLN A 193 21.11 -1.08 13.14
C GLN A 193 22.53 -1.14 13.73
N ASN A 194 23.52 -1.46 12.89
CA ASN A 194 24.93 -1.51 13.29
C ASN A 194 25.55 -0.14 13.59
N LYS A 195 24.93 0.97 13.15
CA LYS A 195 25.46 2.33 13.33
C LYS A 195 24.85 3.10 14.49
N ILE A 196 23.60 2.79 14.87
CA ILE A 196 22.80 3.65 15.77
C ILE A 196 22.38 2.91 17.06
N HIS A 197 22.68 1.61 17.22
CA HIS A 197 22.15 0.77 18.31
C HIS A 197 20.61 0.86 18.45
N SER A 198 19.92 1.20 17.36
CA SER A 198 18.46 1.20 17.30
C SER A 198 17.96 -0.23 17.17
N THR A 199 16.98 -0.62 17.98
CA THR A 199 16.27 -1.90 17.86
C THR A 199 15.17 -1.87 16.79
N GLU A 200 14.85 -0.70 16.25
CA GLU A 200 13.83 -0.49 15.22
C GLU A 200 14.49 -0.14 13.88
N TYR A 201 14.08 -0.82 12.81
CA TYR A 201 14.35 -0.43 11.43
C TYR A 201 13.06 -0.41 10.62
N LYS A 202 13.06 0.42 9.58
CA LYS A 202 11.88 0.68 8.76
C LYS A 202 12.07 0.10 7.37
N VAL A 203 11.13 -0.75 6.96
CA VAL A 203 11.00 -1.22 5.58
C VAL A 203 9.92 -0.38 4.91
N GLY A 204 10.26 0.25 3.79
CA GLY A 204 9.34 1.05 2.98
C GLY A 204 9.06 0.36 1.65
N GLY A 205 8.25 0.99 0.78
CA GLY A 205 8.04 0.48 -0.59
C GLY A 205 7.03 -0.66 -0.69
N PHE A 206 6.03 -0.68 0.17
CA PHE A 206 4.94 -1.65 0.16
C PHE A 206 5.42 -3.08 0.41
N PRO A 207 5.68 -3.49 1.67
CA PRO A 207 6.18 -4.83 2.00
C PRO A 207 5.11 -5.94 1.94
N TYR A 208 3.83 -5.60 1.75
CA TYR A 208 2.73 -6.56 1.70
C TYR A 208 2.89 -7.59 0.57
N PRO A 209 3.26 -7.22 -0.67
CA PRO A 209 3.46 -8.16 -1.76
C PRO A 209 4.59 -9.15 -1.48
N LEU A 210 5.63 -8.76 -0.72
CA LEU A 210 6.69 -9.67 -0.29
C LEU A 210 6.15 -10.74 0.68
N CYS A 211 5.29 -10.35 1.62
CA CYS A 211 4.66 -11.30 2.53
C CYS A 211 3.73 -12.26 1.79
N ALA A 212 2.87 -11.73 0.90
CA ALA A 212 1.98 -12.53 0.07
C ALA A 212 2.78 -13.53 -0.79
N TRP A 213 3.82 -13.05 -1.47
CA TRP A 213 4.74 -13.88 -2.25
C TRP A 213 5.32 -15.03 -1.43
N PHE A 214 5.79 -14.75 -0.20
CA PHE A 214 6.31 -15.79 0.68
C PHE A 214 5.27 -16.87 0.99
N TYR A 215 4.04 -16.48 1.36
CA TYR A 215 2.99 -17.44 1.70
C TYR A 215 2.50 -18.24 0.49
N GLU A 216 2.49 -17.65 -0.70
CA GLU A 216 2.19 -18.35 -1.96
C GLU A 216 3.33 -19.31 -2.34
N ARG A 217 4.58 -18.95 -2.05
CA ARG A 217 5.75 -19.80 -2.33
C ARG A 217 5.89 -20.97 -1.36
N PHE A 218 5.41 -20.82 -0.12
CA PHE A 218 5.51 -21.80 0.95
C PHE A 218 4.14 -22.10 1.60
N PRO A 219 3.27 -22.85 0.89
CA PRO A 219 1.88 -23.07 1.32
C PRO A 219 1.76 -23.78 2.67
N ASP A 220 2.68 -24.68 3.01
CA ASP A 220 2.69 -25.37 4.31
C ASP A 220 2.81 -24.41 5.51
N ILE A 221 3.48 -23.28 5.32
CA ILE A 221 3.63 -22.23 6.35
C ILE A 221 2.38 -21.37 6.41
N ARG A 222 1.82 -21.02 5.24
CA ARG A 222 0.56 -20.31 5.11
C ARG A 222 -0.56 -21.02 5.88
N GLU A 223 -0.68 -22.33 5.71
CA GLU A 223 -1.68 -23.13 6.41
C GLU A 223 -1.49 -23.14 7.94
N LYS A 224 -0.24 -23.22 8.41
CA LYS A 224 0.05 -23.15 9.86
C LYS A 224 -0.36 -21.79 10.43
N TYR A 225 -0.02 -20.71 9.73
CA TYR A 225 -0.36 -19.35 10.14
C TYR A 225 -1.89 -19.14 10.22
N ILE A 226 -2.64 -19.59 9.21
CA ILE A 226 -4.12 -19.45 9.20
C ILE A 226 -4.76 -20.23 10.35
N ARG A 227 -4.30 -21.47 10.62
CA ARG A 227 -4.83 -22.28 11.72
C ARG A 227 -4.58 -21.64 13.09
N GLU A 228 -3.42 -21.02 13.27
CA GLU A 228 -3.08 -20.32 14.52
C GLU A 228 -3.93 -19.05 14.72
N ASP A 229 -4.17 -18.27 13.66
CA ASP A 229 -5.05 -17.07 13.73
C ASP A 229 -6.51 -17.46 14.05
N GLU A 230 -7.07 -18.48 13.39
CA GLU A 230 -8.43 -18.96 13.68
C GLU A 230 -8.58 -19.45 15.13
N TYR A 231 -7.54 -20.09 15.67
CA TYR A 231 -7.54 -20.54 17.06
C TYR A 231 -7.54 -19.36 18.05
N LEU A 232 -6.78 -18.29 17.77
CA LEU A 232 -6.75 -17.09 18.62
C LEU A 232 -8.08 -16.32 18.59
N ASP A 233 -8.76 -16.26 17.44
CA ASP A 233 -10.08 -15.64 17.33
C ASP A 233 -11.12 -16.38 18.19
N THR A 234 -11.08 -17.71 18.23
CA THR A 234 -12.00 -18.51 19.07
C THR A 234 -11.79 -18.34 20.57
N LEU A 235 -10.60 -17.96 21.03
CA LEU A 235 -10.29 -17.69 22.43
C LEU A 235 -10.61 -16.26 22.87
N SER A 236 -10.67 -15.31 21.93
CA SER A 236 -11.00 -13.91 22.22
C SER A 236 -12.51 -13.63 22.29
N GLY A 237 -13.33 -14.55 21.79
CA GLY A 237 -14.79 -14.46 21.75
C GLY A 237 -15.53 -15.20 22.87
N SER A 238 -14.83 -15.72 23.88
CA SER A 238 -15.39 -16.44 25.03
C SER A 238 -15.30 -15.66 26.33
#